data_AF-A0AA39SR01-F1
#
_entry.id   AF-A0AA39SR01-F1
#
_cell.length_a   1.000
_cell.length_b   1.000
_cell.length_c   1.000
_cell.angle_alpha   90.00
_cell.angle_beta   90.00
_cell.angle_gamma   90.00
#
_symmetry.space_group_name_H-M   'P 1'
#
loop_
_entity.id
_entity.type
_entity.pdbx_description
1 polymer ?
#
loop_
_entity_poly.entity_id
_entity_poly.type
_entity_poly.pdbx_seq_one_letter_code
_entity_poly.pdbx_strand_id
1 'polypeptide(L)'
;MALFRNAKRPLKIFLYNSFSTGTNHTNGYSTWVSRGSPISQSSDIKGLFTIKYGNPKPVFGLISRQFSDQAPAGTEQMNLIKQLRERTSAPIKDVKLALVDCNWDIEAAQKELRKRGKVLASKKSSRTATEGLLALAQSEGKAAVIELNCETDFVARNEIFQYLALSLAKQALLVENSSQQASGLCPVGADYLQDLQLNLEHPKISGEMTVHNAITEVAAMMGENVKLRRGFVMSASLPGVVSTYLHTSPQPGLGRIAGILTLEVEDKISQLDALQRVGSELAMHVVAAKPLFLTKELVSSDALANEREILKSQAESTGKSQMAVEKMVEGRLRKYYEEVVLMEQKFIMNDSLTVKTLVDNLSKEVGSAVKIGSFFRMEVGEGIQRLESSNEDEPVAQAA
;
A
#
# COMPACT_ATOMS: atom_id res chain seq x y z
N MET A 1 -33.91 -40.94 -16.81
CA MET A 1 -32.98 -40.47 -15.75
C MET A 1 -31.93 -39.61 -16.43
N ALA A 2 -31.49 -38.52 -15.77
CA ALA A 2 -30.74 -37.36 -16.29
C ALA A 2 -31.58 -36.31 -17.05
N LEU A 3 -31.37 -34.99 -16.96
CA LEU A 3 -30.86 -34.05 -15.94
C LEU A 3 -31.07 -32.67 -16.59
N PHE A 4 -31.94 -31.79 -16.08
CA PHE A 4 -32.13 -30.44 -16.67
C PHE A 4 -30.99 -29.50 -16.20
N ARG A 5 -30.19 -28.98 -17.14
CA ARG A 5 -29.34 -27.79 -16.94
C ARG A 5 -29.96 -26.59 -17.64
N ASN A 6 -30.25 -25.56 -16.84
CA ASN A 6 -30.70 -24.23 -17.27
C ASN A 6 -29.62 -23.52 -18.08
N ALA A 7 -29.89 -23.23 -19.36
CA ALA A 7 -29.06 -22.35 -20.17
C ALA A 7 -29.67 -20.94 -20.26
N LYS A 8 -28.94 -19.94 -19.73
CA LYS A 8 -29.18 -18.51 -19.95
C LYS A 8 -28.72 -18.15 -21.37
N ARG A 9 -29.67 -18.03 -22.30
CA ARG A 9 -29.71 -17.24 -23.57
C ARG A 9 -30.52 -18.00 -24.63
N PRO A 10 -31.47 -17.38 -25.34
CA PRO A 10 -32.09 -18.03 -26.49
C PRO A 10 -31.16 -17.92 -27.70
N LEU A 11 -30.29 -18.90 -27.88
CA LEU A 11 -29.73 -19.26 -29.18
C LEU A 11 -30.77 -20.14 -29.89
N LYS A 12 -31.39 -19.63 -30.97
CA LYS A 12 -31.96 -20.47 -32.02
C LYS A 12 -31.60 -19.85 -33.37
N ILE A 13 -30.45 -20.29 -33.87
CA ILE A 13 -30.05 -20.20 -35.26
C ILE A 13 -30.68 -21.42 -35.95
N PHE A 14 -31.52 -21.20 -36.95
CA PHE A 14 -31.90 -22.25 -37.90
C PHE A 14 -31.22 -21.93 -39.23
N LEU A 15 -30.21 -22.72 -39.55
CA LEU A 15 -29.64 -22.80 -40.90
C LEU A 15 -30.49 -23.78 -41.70
N TYR A 16 -30.93 -23.38 -42.90
CA TYR A 16 -31.44 -24.33 -43.90
C TYR A 16 -30.62 -24.21 -45.18
N ASN A 17 -30.33 -25.38 -45.74
CA ASN A 17 -29.41 -25.64 -46.85
C ASN A 17 -30.24 -25.79 -48.14
N SER A 18 -30.00 -25.00 -49.19
CA SER A 18 -30.66 -25.19 -50.48
C SER A 18 -29.81 -26.08 -51.39
N PHE A 19 -30.38 -27.19 -51.87
CA PHE A 19 -29.81 -28.00 -52.93
C PHE A 19 -29.70 -27.23 -54.25
N SER A 20 -28.65 -27.56 -54.99
CA SER A 20 -28.06 -26.87 -56.15
C SER A 20 -28.93 -26.73 -57.40
N THR A 21 -28.77 -25.62 -58.12
CA THR A 21 -28.36 -25.63 -59.55
C THR A 21 -27.71 -24.28 -59.93
N GLY A 22 -26.50 -24.32 -60.51
CA GLY A 22 -26.03 -23.29 -61.45
C GLY A 22 -25.15 -22.14 -60.93
N THR A 23 -23.83 -22.38 -60.92
CA THR A 23 -22.70 -21.45 -61.19
C THR A 23 -22.55 -20.12 -60.43
N ASN A 24 -21.41 -20.04 -59.72
CA ASN A 24 -20.56 -18.88 -59.37
C ASN A 24 -21.01 -17.87 -58.27
N HIS A 25 -20.37 -18.04 -57.11
CA HIS A 25 -19.90 -17.05 -56.11
C HIS A 25 -20.74 -15.79 -55.80
N THR A 26 -21.47 -15.82 -54.66
CA THR A 26 -21.23 -15.05 -53.41
C THR A 26 -22.51 -15.12 -52.54
N ASN A 27 -22.39 -15.59 -51.30
CA ASN A 27 -23.51 -15.64 -50.35
C ASN A 27 -23.78 -14.23 -49.80
N GLY A 28 -24.71 -13.49 -50.43
CA GLY A 28 -25.18 -12.20 -49.92
C GLY A 28 -26.39 -12.38 -48.98
N TYR A 29 -26.24 -11.96 -47.72
CA TYR A 29 -27.38 -11.73 -46.82
C TYR A 29 -27.74 -10.24 -46.87
N SER A 30 -28.96 -9.89 -47.30
CA SER A 30 -29.47 -8.51 -47.16
C SER A 30 -30.47 -8.46 -46.01
N THR A 31 -30.23 -7.54 -45.07
CA THR A 31 -31.18 -7.23 -43.99
C THR A 31 -31.64 -5.80 -44.20
N TRP A 32 -32.94 -5.58 -44.33
CA TRP A 32 -33.52 -4.23 -44.38
C TRP A 32 -34.04 -3.85 -42.99
N VAL A 33 -33.74 -2.62 -42.56
CA VAL A 33 -34.27 -2.01 -41.34
C VAL A 33 -34.89 -0.68 -41.71
N SER A 34 -36.16 -0.47 -41.40
CA SER A 34 -36.79 0.85 -41.46
C SER A 34 -37.19 1.29 -40.06
N ARG A 35 -37.01 2.58 -39.76
CA ARG A 35 -37.59 3.21 -38.57
C ARG A 35 -39.03 3.59 -38.91
N GLY A 36 -39.99 2.78 -38.47
CA GLY A 36 -41.41 3.12 -38.53
C GLY A 36 -41.94 3.56 -37.17
N SER A 37 -42.67 4.67 -37.13
CA SER A 37 -43.46 5.11 -35.98
C SER A 37 -44.61 4.13 -35.68
N PRO A 38 -45.08 4.02 -34.42
CA PRO A 38 -46.06 3.01 -34.05
C PRO A 38 -47.40 3.24 -34.75
N ILE A 39 -47.91 2.23 -35.45
CA ILE A 39 -49.25 2.25 -36.07
C ILE A 39 -50.26 1.84 -35.01
N SER A 40 -51.10 2.78 -34.59
CA SER A 40 -52.21 2.59 -33.67
C SER A 40 -53.52 2.41 -34.44
N GLN A 41 -53.75 1.25 -35.08
CA GLN A 41 -55.08 0.65 -35.36
C GLN A 41 -54.99 -0.53 -36.34
N SER A 42 -55.87 -1.51 -36.17
CA SER A 42 -55.83 -2.84 -36.78
C SER A 42 -56.59 -2.98 -38.12
N SER A 43 -56.60 -1.95 -38.98
CA SER A 43 -57.41 -1.99 -40.22
C SER A 43 -56.65 -1.99 -41.56
N ASP A 44 -55.33 -1.81 -41.60
CA ASP A 44 -54.59 -1.68 -42.86
C ASP A 44 -53.71 -2.89 -43.23
N ILE A 45 -54.29 -4.09 -43.22
CA ILE A 45 -53.73 -5.26 -43.93
C ILE A 45 -54.80 -5.85 -44.85
N LYS A 46 -55.29 -5.05 -45.79
CA LYS A 46 -56.05 -5.52 -46.97
C LYS A 46 -55.58 -4.75 -48.19
N GLY A 47 -54.37 -5.05 -48.67
CA GLY A 47 -53.81 -4.30 -49.79
C GLY A 47 -52.70 -4.95 -50.61
N LEU A 48 -52.22 -6.15 -50.28
CA LEU A 48 -51.26 -6.86 -51.14
C LEU A 48 -51.58 -8.36 -51.16
N PHE A 49 -51.65 -8.93 -52.36
CA PHE A 49 -51.83 -10.35 -52.72
C PHE A 49 -53.27 -10.86 -52.89
N THR A 50 -53.95 -10.37 -53.93
CA THR A 50 -54.95 -11.17 -54.65
C THR A 50 -54.21 -12.16 -55.56
N ILE A 51 -54.34 -13.48 -55.33
CA ILE A 51 -53.87 -14.51 -56.29
C ILE A 51 -55.03 -15.47 -56.59
N LYS A 52 -55.44 -15.49 -57.85
CA LYS A 52 -56.37 -16.46 -58.45
C LYS A 52 -55.74 -17.87 -58.47
N TYR A 53 -56.59 -18.88 -58.34
CA TYR A 53 -56.34 -20.32 -58.42
C TYR A 53 -55.19 -20.76 -59.35
N GLY A 54 -54.25 -21.55 -58.79
CA GLY A 54 -53.27 -22.35 -59.55
C GLY A 54 -51.93 -22.57 -58.84
N ASN A 55 -51.74 -23.76 -58.28
CA ASN A 55 -50.52 -24.36 -57.67
C ASN A 55 -49.98 -23.78 -56.34
N PRO A 56 -49.55 -24.64 -55.38
CA PRO A 56 -49.12 -24.21 -54.05
C PRO A 56 -47.68 -23.70 -54.11
N LYS A 57 -47.47 -22.43 -53.75
CA LYS A 57 -46.14 -21.88 -53.44
C LYS A 57 -46.06 -21.61 -51.93
N PRO A 58 -44.88 -21.77 -51.30
CA PRO A 58 -44.75 -21.76 -49.86
C PRO A 58 -44.99 -20.35 -49.30
N VAL A 59 -45.72 -20.29 -48.19
CA VAL A 59 -45.98 -19.07 -47.42
C VAL A 59 -44.66 -18.57 -46.82
N PHE A 60 -44.17 -17.41 -47.28
CA PHE A 60 -43.03 -16.73 -46.67
C PHE A 60 -43.49 -16.04 -45.38
N GLY A 61 -43.12 -16.60 -44.23
CA GLY A 61 -43.34 -15.98 -42.92
C GLY A 61 -42.41 -14.78 -42.72
N LEU A 62 -42.96 -13.57 -42.71
CA LEU A 62 -42.27 -12.37 -42.24
C LEU A 62 -42.20 -12.43 -40.71
N ILE A 63 -40.99 -12.58 -40.17
CA ILE A 63 -40.71 -12.46 -38.74
C ILE A 63 -40.57 -10.97 -38.41
N SER A 64 -41.56 -10.37 -37.76
CA SER A 64 -41.38 -9.07 -37.12
C SER A 64 -40.80 -9.27 -35.71
N ARG A 65 -39.74 -8.54 -35.38
CA ARG A 65 -39.20 -8.46 -34.02
C ARG A 65 -39.69 -7.15 -33.40
N GLN A 66 -40.49 -7.23 -32.36
CA GLN A 66 -40.76 -6.09 -31.48
C GLN A 66 -39.67 -6.03 -30.41
N PHE A 67 -38.97 -4.90 -30.33
CA PHE A 67 -38.12 -4.55 -29.19
C PHE A 67 -38.87 -3.54 -28.33
N SER A 68 -38.99 -3.83 -27.02
CA SER A 68 -39.49 -2.85 -26.04
C SER A 68 -38.34 -1.93 -25.62
N ASP A 69 -38.61 -0.63 -25.53
CA ASP A 69 -37.61 0.41 -25.20
C ASP A 69 -37.31 0.55 -23.69
N GLN A 70 -37.83 -0.34 -22.84
CA GLN A 70 -37.55 -0.30 -21.41
C GLN A 70 -36.21 -0.98 -21.11
N ALA A 71 -35.24 -0.18 -20.64
CA ALA A 71 -33.98 -0.71 -20.12
C ALA A 71 -34.26 -1.69 -18.96
N PRO A 72 -33.58 -2.85 -18.89
CA PRO A 72 -33.84 -3.82 -17.83
C PRO A 72 -33.42 -3.22 -16.48
N ALA A 73 -34.26 -3.37 -15.45
CA ALA A 73 -34.03 -2.86 -14.08
C ALA A 73 -32.63 -3.21 -13.51
N GLY A 74 -31.98 -4.27 -14.01
CA GLY A 74 -30.61 -4.63 -13.65
C GLY A 74 -29.53 -3.63 -14.11
N THR A 75 -29.75 -2.88 -15.19
CA THR A 75 -28.80 -1.88 -15.69
C THR A 75 -28.78 -0.64 -14.80
N GLU A 76 -29.94 -0.19 -14.34
CA GLU A 76 -30.08 0.95 -13.43
C GLU A 76 -29.47 0.64 -12.06
N GLN A 77 -29.76 -0.55 -11.51
CA GLN A 77 -29.16 -1.04 -10.27
C GLN A 77 -27.63 -1.11 -10.34
N MET A 78 -27.08 -1.57 -11.47
CA MET A 78 -25.63 -1.63 -11.65
C MET A 78 -24.99 -0.24 -11.71
N ASN A 79 -25.67 0.73 -12.33
CA ASN A 79 -25.21 2.12 -12.36
C ASN A 79 -25.21 2.75 -10.96
N LEU A 80 -26.24 2.49 -10.15
CA LEU A 80 -26.30 2.96 -8.76
C LEU A 80 -25.20 2.35 -7.90
N ILE A 81 -24.95 1.04 -8.03
CA ILE A 81 -23.83 0.36 -7.34
C ILE A 81 -22.50 0.98 -7.76
N LYS A 82 -22.30 1.23 -9.07
CA LYS A 82 -21.08 1.87 -9.59
C LYS A 82 -20.91 3.28 -9.01
N GLN A 83 -21.96 4.09 -9.03
CA GLN A 83 -21.95 5.46 -8.52
C GLN A 83 -21.63 5.53 -7.02
N LEU A 84 -22.29 4.71 -6.19
CA LEU A 84 -22.04 4.70 -4.75
C LEU A 84 -20.64 4.15 -4.43
N ARG A 85 -20.15 3.16 -5.18
CA ARG A 85 -18.79 2.65 -5.04
C ARG A 85 -17.74 3.68 -5.43
N GLU A 86 -17.94 4.44 -6.50
CA GLU A 86 -17.01 5.50 -6.91
C GLU A 86 -16.87 6.58 -5.83
N ARG A 87 -17.99 6.92 -5.17
CA ARG A 87 -18.00 7.88 -4.05
C ARG A 87 -17.35 7.36 -2.78
N THR A 88 -17.67 6.12 -2.38
CA THR A 88 -17.28 5.58 -1.06
C THR A 88 -16.02 4.72 -1.08
N SER A 89 -15.64 4.19 -2.24
CA SER A 89 -14.59 3.16 -2.41
C SER A 89 -14.78 1.88 -1.59
N ALA A 90 -15.95 1.69 -0.97
CA ALA A 90 -16.25 0.52 -0.15
C ALA A 90 -16.35 -0.78 -0.99
N PRO A 91 -16.20 -1.96 -0.35
CA PRO A 91 -16.34 -3.24 -1.04
C PRO A 91 -17.69 -3.40 -1.76
N ILE A 92 -17.69 -3.92 -2.99
CA ILE A 92 -18.90 -4.03 -3.86
C ILE A 92 -20.05 -4.73 -3.13
N LYS A 93 -19.73 -5.78 -2.35
CA LYS A 93 -20.72 -6.55 -1.59
C LYS A 93 -21.45 -5.65 -0.59
N ASP A 94 -20.70 -4.83 0.15
CA ASP A 94 -21.25 -3.96 1.19
C ASP A 94 -22.05 -2.82 0.57
N VAL A 95 -21.57 -2.25 -0.54
CA VAL A 95 -22.29 -1.23 -1.33
C VAL A 95 -23.65 -1.75 -1.80
N LYS A 96 -23.69 -2.97 -2.36
CA LYS A 96 -24.93 -3.59 -2.80
C LYS A 96 -25.89 -3.85 -1.63
N LEU A 97 -25.39 -4.37 -0.51
CA LEU A 97 -26.21 -4.63 0.67
C LEU A 97 -26.81 -3.33 1.24
N ALA A 98 -26.01 -2.28 1.35
CA ALA A 98 -26.50 -0.98 1.81
C ALA A 98 -27.55 -0.38 0.89
N LEU A 99 -27.37 -0.46 -0.43
CA LEU A 99 -28.38 0.00 -1.39
C LEU A 99 -29.68 -0.79 -1.28
N VAL A 100 -29.62 -2.11 -1.12
CA VAL A 100 -30.82 -2.94 -0.94
C VAL A 100 -31.55 -2.57 0.35
N ASP A 101 -30.83 -2.41 1.46
CA ASP A 101 -31.42 -2.09 2.77
C ASP A 101 -32.00 -0.66 2.82
N CYS A 102 -31.49 0.25 2.00
CA CYS A 102 -31.95 1.62 1.88
C CYS A 102 -32.90 1.85 0.69
N ASN A 103 -33.53 0.80 0.16
CA ASN A 103 -34.47 0.91 -0.97
C ASN A 103 -33.89 1.65 -2.19
N TRP A 104 -32.60 1.44 -2.47
CA TRP A 104 -31.82 2.05 -3.55
C TRP A 104 -31.61 3.57 -3.44
N ASP A 105 -31.80 4.15 -2.25
CA ASP A 105 -31.42 5.53 -1.94
C ASP A 105 -29.90 5.63 -1.67
N ILE A 106 -29.21 6.43 -2.49
CA ILE A 106 -27.76 6.64 -2.43
C ILE A 106 -27.34 7.34 -1.14
N GLU A 107 -28.07 8.35 -0.69
CA GLU A 107 -27.67 9.16 0.47
C GLU A 107 -27.87 8.38 1.77
N ALA A 108 -29.01 7.71 1.89
CA ALA A 108 -29.28 6.81 3.00
C ALA A 108 -28.27 5.65 3.04
N ALA A 109 -27.98 5.03 1.89
CA ALA A 109 -27.00 3.95 1.78
C ALA A 109 -25.58 4.42 2.15
N GLN A 110 -25.17 5.63 1.77
CA GLN A 110 -23.87 6.20 2.15
C GLN A 110 -23.75 6.37 3.67
N LYS A 111 -24.79 6.88 4.33
CA LYS A 111 -24.82 7.02 5.79
C LYS A 111 -24.77 5.67 6.49
N GLU A 112 -25.49 4.67 5.97
CA GLU A 112 -25.51 3.32 6.52
C GLU A 112 -24.16 2.62 6.34
N LEU A 113 -23.52 2.77 5.16
CA LEU A 113 -22.16 2.27 4.92
C LEU A 113 -21.17 2.83 5.92
N ARG A 114 -21.25 4.13 6.24
CA ARG A 114 -20.35 4.74 7.23
C ARG A 114 -20.51 4.13 8.62
N LYS A 115 -21.75 3.86 9.05
CA LYS A 115 -22.03 3.21 10.34
C LYS A 115 -21.53 1.77 10.38
N ARG A 116 -21.88 0.98 9.37
CA ARG A 116 -21.46 -0.43 9.25
C ARG A 116 -19.97 -0.57 9.12
N GLY A 117 -19.35 0.33 8.35
CA GLY A 117 -17.91 0.39 8.13
C GLY A 117 -17.13 0.46 9.43
N LYS A 118 -17.53 1.33 10.37
CA LYS A 118 -16.89 1.43 11.69
C LYS A 118 -16.94 0.12 12.48
N VAL A 119 -18.08 -0.56 12.45
CA VAL A 119 -18.25 -1.86 13.13
C VAL A 119 -17.40 -2.94 12.48
N LEU A 120 -17.36 -2.99 11.15
CA LEU A 120 -16.57 -3.97 10.40
C LEU A 120 -15.07 -3.73 10.58
N ALA A 121 -14.62 -2.47 10.56
CA ALA A 121 -13.24 -2.10 10.83
C ALA A 121 -12.83 -2.52 12.24
N SER A 122 -13.66 -2.25 13.26
CA SER A 122 -13.43 -2.69 14.63
C SER A 122 -13.29 -4.22 14.75
N LYS A 123 -14.13 -5.00 14.06
CA LYS A 123 -14.02 -6.46 14.01
C LYS A 123 -12.74 -6.96 13.31
N LYS A 124 -12.22 -6.21 12.35
CA LYS A 124 -10.99 -6.55 11.62
C LYS A 124 -9.73 -6.08 12.34
N SER A 125 -9.84 -5.18 13.33
CA SER A 125 -8.71 -4.59 14.05
C SER A 125 -7.79 -5.60 14.74
N SER A 126 -8.31 -6.79 15.08
CA SER A 126 -7.53 -7.87 15.70
C SER A 126 -6.70 -8.69 14.71
N ARG A 127 -6.87 -8.50 13.40
CA ARG A 127 -6.12 -9.23 12.37
C ARG A 127 -4.68 -8.71 12.29
N THR A 128 -3.75 -9.58 11.95
CA THR A 128 -2.34 -9.21 11.83
C THR A 128 -2.12 -8.32 10.60
N ALA A 129 -1.61 -7.11 10.80
CA ALA A 129 -1.23 -6.18 9.75
C ALA A 129 0.31 -6.06 9.71
N THR A 130 0.96 -6.83 8.82
CA THR A 130 2.43 -6.83 8.67
C THR A 130 2.93 -5.98 7.52
N GLU A 131 2.08 -5.69 6.54
CA GLU A 131 2.42 -4.84 5.40
C GLU A 131 2.07 -3.38 5.71
N GLY A 132 2.34 -2.46 4.78
CA GLY A 132 2.08 -1.02 4.98
C GLY A 132 3.18 -0.11 4.44
N LEU A 133 3.22 1.11 4.97
CA LEU A 133 4.18 2.14 4.59
C LEU A 133 4.71 2.92 5.80
N LEU A 134 5.94 3.38 5.67
CA LEU A 134 6.50 4.45 6.47
C LEU A 134 6.19 5.77 5.79
N ALA A 135 5.73 6.75 6.56
CA ALA A 135 5.57 8.12 6.10
C ALA A 135 6.48 9.06 6.87
N LEU A 136 7.17 9.93 6.16
CA LEU A 136 8.15 10.87 6.69
C LEU A 136 7.73 12.31 6.39
N ALA A 137 7.80 13.15 7.40
CA ALA A 137 7.66 14.60 7.29
C ALA A 137 8.88 15.27 7.93
N GLN A 138 9.37 16.34 7.32
CA GLN A 138 10.59 17.03 7.76
C GLN A 138 10.39 18.53 7.76
N SER A 139 10.92 19.19 8.79
CA SER A 139 11.07 20.64 8.91
C SER A 139 12.53 20.98 9.26
N GLU A 140 12.85 22.26 9.38
CA GLU A 140 14.17 22.70 9.80
C GLU A 140 14.53 22.10 11.18
N GLY A 141 15.59 21.30 11.22
CA GLY A 141 16.10 20.67 12.46
C GLY A 141 15.24 19.54 13.05
N LYS A 142 14.17 19.08 12.38
CA LYS A 142 13.27 18.04 12.90
C LYS A 142 12.72 17.13 11.79
N ALA A 143 12.65 15.83 12.05
CA ALA A 143 11.98 14.86 11.18
C ALA A 143 11.05 13.97 12.00
N ALA A 144 9.89 13.65 11.45
CA ALA A 144 8.94 12.70 12.00
C ALA A 144 8.76 11.55 11.02
N VAL A 145 8.76 10.32 11.54
CA VAL A 145 8.44 9.11 10.78
C VAL A 145 7.38 8.33 11.51
N ILE A 146 6.41 7.82 10.77
CA ILE A 146 5.37 6.95 11.31
C ILE A 146 5.28 5.67 10.48
N GLU A 147 4.80 4.60 11.11
CA GLU A 147 4.43 3.36 10.43
C GLU A 147 2.93 3.15 10.48
N LEU A 148 2.31 3.16 9.29
CA LEU A 148 0.93 2.78 9.09
C LEU A 148 0.92 1.39 8.43
N ASN A 149 0.38 0.40 9.14
CA ASN A 149 0.30 -0.97 8.66
C ASN A 149 -1.07 -1.32 8.07
N CYS A 150 -1.07 -2.27 7.15
CA CYS A 150 -2.26 -2.94 6.59
C CYS A 150 -2.01 -4.45 6.42
N GLU A 151 -3.04 -5.21 6.05
CA GLU A 151 -2.92 -6.66 5.85
C GLU A 151 -2.15 -6.96 4.55
N THR A 152 -2.47 -6.27 3.44
CA THR A 152 -1.88 -6.55 2.12
C THR A 152 -1.12 -5.37 1.53
N ASP A 153 -0.21 -5.64 0.59
CA ASP A 153 0.52 -4.60 -0.15
C ASP A 153 -0.36 -3.85 -1.16
N PHE A 154 -1.49 -4.44 -1.59
CA PHE A 154 -2.47 -3.77 -2.44
C PHE A 154 -3.08 -2.55 -1.75
N VAL A 155 -3.39 -2.65 -0.45
CA VAL A 155 -3.89 -1.51 0.33
C VAL A 155 -2.81 -0.46 0.52
N ALA A 156 -1.56 -0.86 0.76
CA ALA A 156 -0.43 0.08 0.88
C ALA A 156 -0.23 0.95 -0.38
N ARG A 157 -0.56 0.42 -1.56
CA ARG A 157 -0.48 1.15 -2.84
C ARG A 157 -1.66 2.09 -3.10
N ASN A 158 -2.70 2.06 -2.28
CA ASN A 158 -3.88 2.89 -2.46
C ASN A 158 -3.60 4.37 -2.13
N GLU A 159 -4.04 5.28 -2.99
CA GLU A 159 -3.81 6.73 -2.84
C GLU A 159 -4.38 7.30 -1.53
N ILE A 160 -5.53 6.81 -1.06
CA ILE A 160 -6.16 7.27 0.19
C ILE A 160 -5.33 6.82 1.40
N PHE A 161 -4.82 5.58 1.36
CA PHE A 161 -3.95 5.04 2.41
C PHE A 161 -2.64 5.84 2.49
N GLN A 162 -2.03 6.10 1.33
CA GLN A 162 -0.82 6.90 1.21
C GLN A 162 -1.01 8.34 1.69
N TYR A 163 -2.13 8.96 1.32
CA TYR A 163 -2.51 10.30 1.78
C TYR A 163 -2.67 10.34 3.30
N LEU A 164 -3.39 9.38 3.90
CA LEU A 164 -3.56 9.29 5.35
C LEU A 164 -2.19 9.17 6.05
N ALA A 165 -1.30 8.31 5.57
CA ALA A 165 0.02 8.13 6.14
C ALA A 165 0.85 9.44 6.10
N LEU A 166 0.85 10.15 4.97
CA LEU A 166 1.53 11.46 4.87
C LEU A 166 0.94 12.52 5.82
N SER A 167 -0.39 12.60 5.92
CA SER A 167 -1.06 13.54 6.80
C SER A 167 -0.75 13.26 8.28
N LEU A 168 -0.71 11.98 8.66
CA LEU A 168 -0.30 11.57 10.00
C LEU A 168 1.17 11.92 10.30
N ALA A 169 2.08 11.77 9.32
CA ALA A 169 3.49 12.13 9.51
C ALA A 169 3.65 13.64 9.74
N LYS A 170 2.91 14.47 8.98
CA LYS A 170 2.86 15.93 9.17
C LYS A 170 2.34 16.29 10.55
N GLN A 171 1.29 15.62 11.02
CA GLN A 171 0.75 15.85 12.36
C GLN A 171 1.76 15.47 13.45
N ALA A 172 2.45 14.33 13.29
CA ALA A 172 3.49 13.90 14.23
C ALA A 172 4.65 14.90 14.29
N LEU A 173 4.97 15.58 13.19
CA LEU A 173 6.01 16.62 13.15
C LEU A 173 5.64 17.84 14.01
N LEU A 174 4.35 18.18 14.10
CA LEU A 174 3.86 19.31 14.91
C LEU A 174 3.83 19.02 16.41
N VAL A 175 4.00 17.77 16.84
CA VAL A 175 4.04 17.42 18.26
C VAL A 175 5.27 18.06 18.91
N GLU A 176 5.06 19.03 19.78
CA GLU A 176 6.13 19.66 20.56
C GLU A 176 6.62 18.71 21.64
N ASN A 177 7.93 18.46 21.67
CA ASN A 177 8.58 17.72 22.74
C ASN A 177 9.22 18.75 23.69
N SER A 178 8.90 18.69 24.98
CA SER A 178 9.41 19.60 26.02
C SER A 178 10.93 19.52 26.23
N SER A 179 11.62 18.60 25.55
CA SER A 179 13.06 18.35 25.63
C SER A 179 13.83 18.92 24.42
N GLN A 180 13.62 20.20 24.09
CA GLN A 180 14.27 20.89 22.96
C GLN A 180 15.81 21.04 23.08
N GLN A 181 16.46 20.51 24.12
CA GLN A 181 17.88 20.75 24.41
C GLN A 181 18.82 19.58 24.07
N ALA A 182 18.31 18.42 23.67
CA ALA A 182 19.15 17.29 23.27
C ALA A 182 18.72 16.71 21.93
N SER A 183 19.68 16.51 21.02
CA SER A 183 19.51 15.59 19.89
C SER A 183 19.01 14.25 20.41
N GLY A 184 17.88 13.81 19.90
CA GLY A 184 17.25 12.62 20.46
C GLY A 184 16.10 12.11 19.63
N LEU A 185 15.92 10.80 19.71
CA LEU A 185 14.78 10.09 19.18
C LEU A 185 13.69 10.06 20.24
N CYS A 186 12.56 10.70 19.96
CA CYS A 186 11.38 10.70 20.81
C CYS A 186 10.34 9.75 20.21
N PRO A 187 9.99 8.63 20.88
CA PRO A 187 8.86 7.82 20.44
C PRO A 187 7.57 8.62 20.61
N VAL A 188 6.79 8.69 19.54
CA VAL A 188 5.43 9.23 19.60
C VAL A 188 4.49 8.05 19.66
N GLY A 189 3.97 7.79 20.86
CA GLY A 189 3.08 6.67 21.12
C GLY A 189 1.86 6.71 20.19
N ALA A 190 1.48 5.55 19.66
CA ALA A 190 0.29 5.43 18.83
C ALA A 190 -0.97 5.92 19.58
N ASP A 191 -1.00 5.73 20.91
CA ASP A 191 -2.10 6.19 21.77
C ASP A 191 -2.19 7.72 21.81
N TYR A 192 -1.05 8.42 21.91
CA TYR A 192 -1.01 9.87 21.88
C TYR A 192 -1.49 10.42 20.53
N LEU A 193 -1.07 9.79 19.43
CA LEU A 193 -1.46 10.22 18.09
C LEU A 193 -2.95 9.98 17.82
N GLN A 194 -3.55 8.93 18.37
CA GLN A 194 -4.92 8.52 18.04
C GLN A 194 -6.00 9.58 18.36
N ASP A 195 -5.79 10.35 19.42
CA ASP A 195 -6.74 11.37 19.87
C ASP A 195 -6.51 12.76 19.24
N LEU A 196 -5.41 12.94 18.49
CA LEU A 196 -5.14 14.21 17.81
C LEU A 196 -6.16 14.46 16.71
N GLN A 197 -6.58 15.71 16.58
CA GLN A 197 -7.39 16.17 15.46
C GLN A 197 -6.54 16.23 14.19
N LEU A 198 -7.09 15.70 13.10
CA LEU A 198 -6.58 15.84 11.75
C LEU A 198 -7.59 16.60 10.91
N ASN A 199 -7.11 17.59 10.19
CA ASN A 199 -7.86 18.17 9.08
C ASN A 199 -7.42 17.48 7.78
N LEU A 200 -8.34 16.76 7.15
CA LEU A 200 -8.08 16.03 5.91
C LEU A 200 -8.73 16.77 4.73
N GLU A 201 -7.95 16.95 3.67
CA GLU A 201 -8.31 17.61 2.42
C GLU A 201 -8.11 16.61 1.27
N HIS A 202 -9.00 15.62 1.18
CA HIS A 202 -9.00 14.65 0.09
C HIS A 202 -10.43 14.42 -0.44
N PRO A 203 -10.65 14.22 -1.76
CA PRO A 203 -12.00 14.11 -2.34
C PRO A 203 -12.90 13.03 -1.72
N LYS A 204 -12.29 11.99 -1.14
CA LYS A 204 -12.98 10.82 -0.55
C LYS A 204 -12.94 10.77 0.98
N ILE A 205 -12.03 11.50 1.60
CA ILE A 205 -11.92 11.60 3.06
C ILE A 205 -11.62 13.05 3.41
N SER A 206 -12.61 13.72 3.97
CA SER A 206 -12.53 15.17 4.21
C SER A 206 -13.15 15.56 5.54
N GLY A 207 -12.68 16.70 6.04
CA GLY A 207 -13.14 17.31 7.27
C GLY A 207 -12.26 17.01 8.48
N GLU A 208 -12.61 17.64 9.58
CA GLU A 208 -11.92 17.50 10.85
C GLU A 208 -12.39 16.22 11.56
N MET A 209 -11.43 15.35 11.89
CA MET A 209 -11.68 14.15 12.67
C MET A 209 -10.42 13.72 13.42
N THR A 210 -10.61 12.99 14.51
CA THR A 210 -9.50 12.36 15.23
C THR A 210 -8.75 11.36 14.34
N VAL A 211 -7.45 11.19 14.54
CA VAL A 211 -6.63 10.14 13.89
C VAL A 211 -7.29 8.77 13.95
N HIS A 212 -7.82 8.36 15.10
CA HIS A 212 -8.50 7.08 15.27
C HIS A 212 -9.69 6.90 14.31
N ASN A 213 -10.53 7.93 14.20
CA ASN A 213 -11.67 7.93 13.27
C ASN A 213 -11.21 7.91 11.80
N ALA A 214 -10.15 8.65 11.43
CA ALA A 214 -9.61 8.64 10.08
C ALA A 214 -9.09 7.25 9.68
N ILE A 215 -8.33 6.61 10.56
CA ILE A 215 -7.84 5.24 10.36
C ILE A 215 -9.01 4.26 10.21
N THR A 216 -10.01 4.37 11.09
CA THR A 216 -11.20 3.51 11.05
C THR A 216 -12.00 3.68 9.75
N GLU A 217 -12.09 4.91 9.24
CA GLU A 217 -12.77 5.21 7.98
C GLU A 217 -12.01 4.65 6.79
N VAL A 218 -10.69 4.79 6.73
CA VAL A 218 -9.86 4.16 5.70
C VAL A 218 -9.93 2.64 5.78
N ALA A 219 -9.87 2.04 6.98
CA ALA A 219 -10.04 0.60 7.17
C ALA A 219 -11.39 0.10 6.65
N ALA A 220 -12.46 0.87 6.88
CA ALA A 220 -13.79 0.56 6.36
C ALA A 220 -13.86 0.63 4.82
N MET A 221 -13.21 1.62 4.21
CA MET A 221 -13.14 1.75 2.75
C MET A 221 -12.34 0.61 2.12
N MET A 222 -11.17 0.28 2.70
CA MET A 222 -10.27 -0.75 2.18
C MET A 222 -10.78 -2.17 2.46
N GLY A 223 -11.56 -2.35 3.53
CA GLY A 223 -12.03 -3.67 3.94
C GLY A 223 -10.96 -4.55 4.57
N GLU A 224 -9.83 -3.97 4.99
CA GLU A 224 -8.73 -4.63 5.69
C GLU A 224 -8.46 -3.92 7.01
N ASN A 225 -7.75 -4.58 7.92
CA ASN A 225 -7.19 -3.92 9.08
C ASN A 225 -6.19 -2.83 8.65
N VAL A 226 -6.33 -1.64 9.22
CA VAL A 226 -5.35 -0.56 9.11
C VAL A 226 -4.99 -0.12 10.52
N LYS A 227 -3.71 -0.07 10.82
CA LYS A 227 -3.22 0.20 12.18
C LYS A 227 -2.06 1.17 12.17
N LEU A 228 -2.18 2.26 12.93
CA LEU A 228 -1.03 3.09 13.28
C LEU A 228 -0.22 2.34 14.34
N ARG A 229 1.00 1.94 14.01
CA ARG A 229 1.78 1.05 14.86
C ARG A 229 2.71 1.81 15.79
N ARG A 230 3.53 2.68 15.24
CA ARG A 230 4.56 3.43 15.98
C ARG A 230 4.95 4.67 15.20
N GLY A 231 5.34 5.71 15.92
CA GLY A 231 5.90 6.93 15.36
C GLY A 231 7.12 7.37 16.13
N PHE A 232 8.02 8.07 15.46
CA PHE A 232 9.23 8.62 16.06
C PHE A 232 9.47 10.02 15.51
N VAL A 233 9.94 10.89 16.37
CA VAL A 233 10.36 12.25 16.03
C VAL A 233 11.82 12.38 16.42
N MET A 234 12.66 12.83 15.49
CA MET A 234 14.05 13.12 15.74
C MET A 234 14.33 14.60 15.51
N SER A 235 15.01 15.21 16.48
CA SER A 235 15.47 16.60 16.41
C SER A 235 16.98 16.64 16.48
N ALA A 236 17.60 17.59 15.77
CA ALA A 236 19.02 17.89 15.91
C ALA A 236 19.22 19.07 16.87
N SER A 237 20.24 18.96 17.72
CA SER A 237 20.79 20.11 18.45
C SER A 237 21.35 21.13 17.45
N LEU A 238 21.00 22.39 17.62
CA LEU A 238 21.53 23.48 16.80
C LEU A 238 22.87 23.97 17.38
N PRO A 239 23.91 24.18 16.54
CA PRO A 239 23.92 24.08 15.08
C PRO A 239 24.05 22.64 14.57
N GLY A 240 23.11 22.20 13.72
CA GLY A 240 23.09 20.86 13.16
C GLY A 240 22.00 20.66 12.11
N VAL A 241 22.02 19.51 11.43
CA VAL A 241 21.04 19.11 10.43
C VAL A 241 20.45 17.74 10.74
N VAL A 242 19.19 17.54 10.36
CA VAL A 242 18.57 16.22 10.29
C VAL A 242 18.58 15.79 8.83
N SER A 243 19.10 14.60 8.55
CA SER A 243 19.13 14.01 7.22
C SER A 243 18.29 12.74 7.19
N THR A 244 17.58 12.53 6.08
CA THR A 244 16.61 11.44 5.96
C THR A 244 16.78 10.71 4.63
N TYR A 245 16.46 9.43 4.62
CA TYR A 245 16.42 8.61 3.42
C TYR A 245 15.27 7.61 3.52
N LEU A 246 14.47 7.51 2.45
CA LEU A 246 13.40 6.54 2.30
C LEU A 246 13.72 5.58 1.17
N HIS A 247 13.68 4.28 1.44
CA HIS A 247 13.87 3.23 0.46
C HIS A 247 12.55 2.60 0.03
N THR A 248 12.51 2.11 -1.21
CA THR A 248 11.29 1.58 -1.86
C THR A 248 10.15 2.61 -1.79
N SER A 249 10.47 3.84 -2.20
CA SER A 249 9.55 4.97 -2.15
C SER A 249 8.57 4.95 -3.32
N PRO A 250 7.25 4.77 -3.10
CA PRO A 250 6.27 4.88 -4.17
C PRO A 250 6.08 6.34 -4.61
N GLN A 251 6.27 7.29 -3.68
CA GLN A 251 6.20 8.73 -3.89
C GLN A 251 6.96 9.47 -2.78
N PRO A 252 7.34 10.75 -2.98
CA PRO A 252 8.04 11.54 -1.97
C PRO A 252 7.34 11.51 -0.60
N GLY A 253 8.14 11.31 0.45
CA GLY A 253 7.64 11.21 1.83
C GLY A 253 7.10 9.83 2.23
N LEU A 254 7.04 8.85 1.33
CA LEU A 254 6.67 7.46 1.64
C LEU A 254 7.80 6.48 1.34
N GLY A 255 7.88 5.39 2.09
CA GLY A 255 8.84 4.30 1.84
C GLY A 255 8.53 3.06 2.65
N ARG A 256 9.31 2.00 2.45
CA ARG A 256 9.23 0.76 3.27
C ARG A 256 10.33 0.66 4.32
N ILE A 257 11.43 1.39 4.11
CA ILE A 257 12.53 1.47 5.06
C ILE A 257 12.93 2.94 5.16
N ALA A 258 13.11 3.43 6.38
CA ALA A 258 13.53 4.79 6.65
C ALA A 258 14.86 4.78 7.40
N GLY A 259 15.77 5.67 7.01
CA GLY A 259 16.97 6.02 7.74
C GLY A 259 16.91 7.51 8.06
N ILE A 260 17.13 7.86 9.31
CA ILE A 260 17.18 9.23 9.78
C ILE A 260 18.47 9.37 10.56
N LEU A 261 19.21 10.45 10.38
CA LEU A 261 20.45 10.72 11.09
C LEU A 261 20.58 12.21 11.39
N THR A 262 21.16 12.56 12.54
CA THR A 262 21.51 13.94 12.88
C THR A 262 23.00 14.16 12.77
N LEU A 263 23.39 15.27 12.16
CA LEU A 263 24.76 15.78 12.18
C LEU A 263 24.77 17.06 13.02
N GLU A 264 25.66 17.10 13.99
CA GLU A 264 25.89 18.25 14.86
C GLU A 264 27.24 18.87 14.52
N VAL A 265 27.30 20.20 14.60
CA VAL A 265 28.50 20.99 14.38
C VAL A 265 28.78 21.77 15.66
N GLU A 266 30.05 21.93 16.03
CA GLU A 266 30.41 22.70 17.23
C GLU A 266 30.24 24.22 17.02
N ASP A 267 30.57 24.72 15.83
CA ASP A 267 30.46 26.14 15.47
C ASP A 267 29.30 26.43 14.50
N LYS A 268 29.19 27.70 14.09
CA LYS A 268 28.19 28.13 13.09
C LYS A 268 28.35 27.36 11.78
N ILE A 269 27.21 26.93 11.23
CA ILE A 269 27.14 26.22 9.95
C ILE A 269 27.59 27.15 8.82
N SER A 270 28.80 26.92 8.31
CA SER A 270 29.36 27.70 7.19
C SER A 270 29.10 27.04 5.82
N GLN A 271 28.89 25.72 5.79
CA GLN A 271 28.64 24.93 4.59
C GLN A 271 27.49 23.94 4.79
N LEU A 272 26.26 24.44 4.74
CA LEU A 272 25.05 23.63 4.93
C LEU A 272 24.90 22.55 3.84
N ASP A 273 25.26 22.86 2.59
CA ASP A 273 25.11 21.93 1.46
C ASP A 273 25.98 20.68 1.61
N ALA A 274 27.22 20.83 2.10
CA ALA A 274 28.13 19.71 2.36
C ALA A 274 27.57 18.77 3.45
N LEU A 275 27.05 19.36 4.54
CA LEU A 275 26.38 18.60 5.62
C LEU A 275 25.15 17.86 5.10
N GLN A 276 24.30 18.52 4.31
CA GLN A 276 23.09 17.90 3.76
C GLN A 276 23.40 16.77 2.80
N ARG A 277 24.41 16.94 1.93
CA ARG A 277 24.88 15.91 0.99
C ARG A 277 25.37 14.68 1.74
N VAL A 278 26.40 14.82 2.59
CA VAL A 278 26.97 13.69 3.32
C VAL A 278 25.97 13.09 4.30
N GLY A 279 25.15 13.90 4.95
CA GLY A 279 24.09 13.41 5.84
C GLY A 279 23.04 12.55 5.10
N SER A 280 22.67 12.91 3.87
CA SER A 280 21.75 12.10 3.04
C SER A 280 22.40 10.78 2.63
N GLU A 281 23.68 10.80 2.27
CA GLU A 281 24.45 9.60 1.96
C GLU A 281 24.58 8.66 3.18
N LEU A 282 24.80 9.24 4.37
CA LEU A 282 24.83 8.49 5.64
C LEU A 282 23.47 7.92 6.02
N ALA A 283 22.38 8.66 5.81
CA ALA A 283 21.02 8.13 6.04
C ALA A 283 20.72 6.93 5.13
N MET A 284 21.18 6.97 3.88
CA MET A 284 21.11 5.83 2.97
C MET A 284 21.97 4.65 3.47
N HIS A 285 23.19 4.93 3.95
CA HIS A 285 24.05 3.92 4.54
C HIS A 285 23.39 3.23 5.74
N VAL A 286 22.77 3.99 6.66
CA VAL A 286 22.04 3.44 7.81
C VAL A 286 20.93 2.47 7.37
N VAL A 287 20.17 2.81 6.32
CA VAL A 287 19.12 1.93 5.78
C VAL A 287 19.69 0.58 5.33
N ALA A 288 20.81 0.61 4.61
CA ALA A 288 21.39 -0.55 3.95
C ALA A 288 22.31 -1.39 4.87
N ALA A 289 23.15 -0.75 5.68
CA ALA A 289 24.12 -1.41 6.57
C ALA A 289 23.53 -1.88 7.91
N LYS A 290 22.36 -1.36 8.31
CA LYS A 290 21.65 -1.73 9.54
C LYS A 290 22.53 -1.70 10.81
N PRO A 291 23.30 -0.61 11.07
CA PRO A 291 24.08 -0.50 12.30
C PRO A 291 23.17 -0.57 13.53
N LEU A 292 23.69 -1.14 14.61
CA LEU A 292 23.01 -1.25 15.91
C LEU A 292 23.52 -0.20 16.90
N PHE A 293 24.78 0.20 16.77
CA PHE A 293 25.45 1.13 17.68
C PHE A 293 26.14 2.24 16.90
N LEU A 294 26.26 3.43 17.51
CA LEU A 294 26.97 4.54 16.87
C LEU A 294 28.49 4.35 16.98
N THR A 295 28.98 4.11 18.19
CA THR A 295 30.39 3.91 18.50
C THR A 295 30.60 2.61 19.29
N LYS A 296 31.86 2.16 19.40
CA LYS A 296 32.22 0.91 20.09
C LYS A 296 31.87 0.95 21.58
N GLU A 297 31.92 2.13 22.19
CA GLU A 297 31.66 2.34 23.62
C GLU A 297 30.19 2.11 23.99
N LEU A 298 29.29 2.18 23.01
CA LEU A 298 27.86 1.91 23.21
C LEU A 298 27.51 0.42 23.14
N VAL A 299 28.45 -0.45 22.75
CA VAL A 299 28.23 -1.90 22.73
C VAL A 299 28.35 -2.43 24.16
N SER A 300 27.32 -3.13 24.64
CA SER A 300 27.32 -3.62 26.02
C SER A 300 28.45 -4.63 26.27
N SER A 301 29.07 -4.54 27.46
CA SER A 301 30.11 -5.46 27.89
C SER A 301 29.66 -6.91 27.85
N ASP A 302 28.39 -7.15 28.19
CA ASP A 302 27.80 -8.48 28.26
C ASP A 302 27.61 -9.07 26.86
N ALA A 303 27.15 -8.28 25.88
CA ALA A 303 27.05 -8.71 24.49
C ALA A 303 28.44 -9.03 23.92
N LEU A 304 29.44 -8.20 24.21
CA LEU A 304 30.82 -8.44 23.80
C LEU A 304 31.44 -9.68 24.45
N ALA A 305 31.18 -9.91 25.73
CA ALA A 305 31.67 -11.08 26.45
C ALA A 305 31.07 -12.36 25.87
N ASN A 306 29.75 -12.37 25.66
CA ASN A 306 29.03 -13.49 25.05
C ASN A 306 29.53 -13.76 23.62
N GLU A 307 29.65 -12.72 22.79
CA GLU A 307 30.16 -12.87 21.42
C GLU A 307 31.60 -13.40 21.43
N ARG A 308 32.46 -12.88 22.31
CA ARG A 308 33.84 -13.36 22.45
C ARG A 308 33.89 -14.83 22.88
N GLU A 309 33.02 -15.27 23.77
CA GLU A 309 32.94 -16.67 24.20
C GLU A 309 32.47 -17.60 23.08
N ILE A 310 31.47 -17.18 22.30
CA ILE A 310 31.00 -17.90 21.11
C ILE A 310 32.16 -18.05 20.11
N LEU A 311 32.84 -16.95 19.79
CA LEU A 311 33.96 -16.94 18.85
C LEU A 311 35.16 -17.76 19.33
N LYS A 312 35.43 -17.75 20.64
CA LYS A 312 36.49 -18.55 21.26
C LYS A 312 36.17 -20.05 21.14
N SER A 313 34.96 -20.45 21.50
CA SER A 313 34.50 -21.83 21.39
C SER A 313 34.59 -22.36 19.95
N GLN A 314 34.21 -21.53 18.97
CA GLN A 314 34.34 -21.86 17.54
C GLN A 314 35.80 -21.93 17.05
N ALA A 315 36.72 -21.19 17.68
CA ALA A 315 38.13 -21.19 17.29
C ALA A 315 38.90 -22.35 17.93
N GLU A 316 38.57 -22.73 19.17
CA GLU A 316 39.16 -23.88 19.86
C GLU A 316 38.85 -25.22 19.16
N SER A 317 37.66 -25.35 18.58
CA SER A 317 37.29 -26.53 17.78
C SER A 317 38.13 -26.73 16.51
N THR A 318 38.97 -25.75 16.13
CA THR A 318 39.86 -25.84 14.96
C THR A 318 41.22 -26.50 15.26
N GLY A 319 41.50 -26.85 16.53
CA GLY A 319 42.72 -27.56 16.93
C GLY A 319 44.02 -26.74 16.82
N LYS A 320 43.90 -25.41 16.69
CA LYS A 320 45.05 -24.48 16.59
C LYS A 320 45.64 -24.15 17.96
N SER A 321 46.87 -23.60 17.97
CA SER A 321 47.51 -23.13 19.19
C SER A 321 46.72 -21.98 19.84
N GLN A 322 46.85 -21.84 21.16
CA GLN A 322 46.11 -20.83 21.92
C GLN A 322 46.36 -19.40 21.45
N MET A 323 47.62 -19.07 21.11
CA MET A 323 47.97 -17.77 20.52
C MET A 323 47.31 -17.55 19.15
N ALA A 324 47.14 -18.60 18.33
CA ALA A 324 46.45 -18.49 17.05
C ALA A 324 44.93 -18.33 17.24
N VAL A 325 44.36 -19.03 18.23
CA VAL A 325 42.94 -18.89 18.62
C VAL A 325 42.64 -17.47 19.08
N GLU A 326 43.47 -16.89 19.95
CA GLU A 326 43.29 -15.51 20.43
C GLU A 326 43.31 -14.48 19.30
N LYS A 327 44.28 -14.59 18.38
CA LYS A 327 44.35 -13.73 17.18
C LYS A 327 43.14 -13.90 16.27
N MET A 328 42.61 -15.12 16.14
CA MET A 328 41.39 -15.37 15.37
C MET A 328 40.17 -14.70 16.01
N VAL A 329 40.02 -14.83 17.32
CA VAL A 329 38.93 -14.20 18.07
C VAL A 329 39.00 -12.68 17.94
N GLU A 330 40.18 -12.09 18.10
CA GLU A 330 40.38 -10.64 17.94
C GLU A 330 40.01 -10.15 16.53
N GLY A 331 40.44 -10.88 15.48
CA GLY A 331 40.08 -10.57 14.10
C GLY A 331 38.58 -10.66 13.83
N ARG A 332 37.90 -11.67 14.39
CA ARG A 332 36.44 -11.82 14.26
C ARG A 332 35.67 -10.76 15.05
N LEU A 333 36.14 -10.38 16.23
CA LEU A 333 35.57 -9.27 17.00
C LEU A 333 35.70 -7.94 16.26
N ARG A 334 36.82 -7.71 15.57
CA ARG A 334 36.98 -6.53 14.71
C ARG A 334 35.92 -6.50 13.60
N LYS A 335 35.70 -7.64 12.94
CA LYS A 335 34.64 -7.77 11.93
C LYS A 335 33.25 -7.57 12.52
N TYR A 336 32.99 -8.06 13.72
CA TYR A 336 31.73 -7.81 14.43
C TYR A 336 31.50 -6.31 14.62
N TYR A 337 32.50 -5.54 15.05
CA TYR A 337 32.38 -4.09 15.13
C TYR A 337 32.12 -3.44 13.76
N GLU A 338 32.81 -3.87 12.70
CA GLU A 338 32.57 -3.41 11.32
C GLU A 338 31.16 -3.75 10.81
N GLU A 339 30.48 -4.73 11.42
CA GLU A 339 29.10 -5.10 11.08
C GLU A 339 28.06 -4.32 11.91
N VAL A 340 28.29 -4.11 13.21
CA VAL A 340 27.26 -3.55 14.11
C VAL A 340 27.45 -2.08 14.50
N VAL A 341 28.64 -1.50 14.34
CA VAL A 341 28.97 -0.13 14.76
C VAL A 341 29.08 0.80 13.56
N LEU A 342 28.22 1.81 13.49
CA LEU A 342 28.13 2.75 12.36
C LEU A 342 29.49 3.39 12.04
N MET A 343 30.22 3.90 13.04
CA MET A 343 31.50 4.57 12.80
C MET A 343 32.61 3.63 12.28
N GLU A 344 32.46 2.33 12.50
CA GLU A 344 33.43 1.31 12.08
C GLU A 344 33.08 0.66 10.74
N GLN A 345 31.84 0.85 10.26
CA GLN A 345 31.37 0.33 9.00
C GLN A 345 32.11 0.96 7.82
N LYS A 346 32.36 0.13 6.79
CA LYS A 346 32.77 0.60 5.46
C LYS A 346 31.60 1.32 4.82
N PHE A 347 31.86 2.49 4.25
CA PHE A 347 30.82 3.30 3.66
C PHE A 347 30.31 2.66 2.36
N ILE A 348 28.98 2.54 2.23
CA ILE A 348 28.36 1.72 1.17
C ILE A 348 28.57 2.31 -0.23
N MET A 349 28.63 3.64 -0.37
CA MET A 349 28.88 4.25 -1.67
C MET A 349 30.37 4.24 -2.05
N ASN A 350 31.27 4.08 -1.08
CA ASN A 350 32.71 4.02 -1.30
C ASN A 350 33.38 3.19 -0.21
N ASP A 351 33.66 1.92 -0.52
CA ASP A 351 34.20 0.91 0.40
C ASP A 351 35.68 1.14 0.78
N SER A 352 36.36 2.08 0.12
CA SER A 352 37.71 2.53 0.50
C SER A 352 37.71 3.41 1.75
N LEU A 353 36.55 3.96 2.13
CA LEU A 353 36.38 4.82 3.29
C LEU A 353 35.54 4.11 4.36
N THR A 354 35.87 4.36 5.62
CA THR A 354 34.94 4.09 6.73
C THR A 354 34.05 5.29 6.98
N VAL A 355 32.90 5.07 7.61
CA VAL A 355 32.00 6.18 8.02
C VAL A 355 32.74 7.19 8.89
N LYS A 356 33.61 6.73 9.81
CA LYS A 356 34.47 7.62 10.60
C LYS A 356 35.34 8.52 9.71
N THR A 357 36.04 7.96 8.73
CA THR A 357 36.88 8.76 7.82
C THR A 357 36.06 9.74 6.96
N LEU A 358 34.83 9.37 6.61
CA LEU A 358 33.91 10.26 5.87
C LEU A 358 33.51 11.47 6.72
N VAL A 359 33.16 11.27 7.98
CA VAL A 359 32.82 12.34 8.93
C VAL A 359 34.03 13.22 9.25
N ASP A 360 35.22 12.63 9.39
CA ASP A 360 36.46 13.38 9.59
C ASP A 360 36.80 14.26 8.37
N ASN A 361 36.58 13.76 7.16
CA ASN A 361 36.77 14.53 5.93
C ASN A 361 35.75 15.66 5.80
N LEU A 362 34.48 15.40 6.15
CA LEU A 362 33.44 16.43 6.19
C LEU A 362 33.79 17.54 7.19
N SER A 363 34.34 17.20 8.36
CA SER A 363 34.78 18.19 9.35
C SER A 363 35.85 19.14 8.76
N LYS A 364 36.77 18.62 7.95
CA LYS A 364 37.78 19.43 7.25
C LYS A 364 37.19 20.30 6.15
N GLU A 365 36.20 19.79 5.41
CA GLU A 365 35.49 20.51 4.34
C GLU A 365 34.72 21.71 4.92
N VAL A 366 33.95 21.47 6.00
CA VAL A 366 33.13 22.47 6.68
C VAL A 366 33.98 23.45 7.50
N GLY A 367 35.16 23.04 7.96
CA GLY A 367 36.08 23.85 8.76
C GLY A 367 35.79 23.84 10.27
N SER A 368 34.88 22.97 10.72
CA SER A 368 34.51 22.77 12.12
C SER A 368 34.28 21.28 12.41
N ALA A 369 34.41 20.86 13.66
CA ALA A 369 34.16 19.47 14.05
C ALA A 369 32.70 19.09 13.79
N VAL A 370 32.49 18.02 13.03
CA VAL A 370 31.18 17.42 12.75
C VAL A 370 31.10 16.08 13.46
N LYS A 371 29.99 15.83 14.15
CA LYS A 371 29.70 14.55 14.78
C LYS A 371 28.30 14.05 14.39
N ILE A 372 28.14 12.74 14.36
CA ILE A 372 26.82 12.13 14.28
C ILE A 372 26.22 12.20 15.68
N GLY A 373 25.05 12.84 15.83
CA GLY A 373 24.36 12.94 17.11
C GLY A 373 23.56 11.68 17.43
N SER A 374 22.66 11.32 16.54
CA SER A 374 21.81 10.14 16.64
C SER A 374 21.47 9.61 15.26
N PHE A 375 21.19 8.32 15.18
CA PHE A 375 20.63 7.71 13.98
C PHE A 375 19.45 6.81 14.34
N PHE A 376 18.58 6.61 13.37
CA PHE A 376 17.39 5.79 13.50
C PHE A 376 17.14 5.06 12.18
N ARG A 377 16.87 3.76 12.29
CA ARG A 377 16.45 2.93 11.18
C ARG A 377 15.10 2.31 11.51
N MET A 378 14.21 2.28 10.52
CA MET A 378 12.90 1.67 10.66
C MET A 378 12.53 0.89 9.42
N GLU A 379 11.93 -0.28 9.58
CA GLU A 379 11.43 -1.12 8.50
C GLU A 379 9.97 -1.53 8.77
N VAL A 380 9.14 -1.49 7.73
CA VAL A 380 7.73 -1.91 7.82
C VAL A 380 7.64 -3.36 8.29
N GLY A 381 6.82 -3.61 9.30
CA GLY A 381 6.54 -4.95 9.81
C GLY A 381 7.66 -5.56 10.66
N GLU A 382 8.76 -4.84 10.89
CA GLU A 382 9.88 -5.31 11.69
C GLU A 382 9.42 -5.73 13.09
N GLY A 383 9.73 -6.98 13.49
CA GLY A 383 9.33 -7.54 14.78
C GLY A 383 7.88 -8.03 14.85
N ILE A 384 7.14 -8.07 13.74
CA ILE A 384 5.83 -8.74 13.66
C ILE A 384 6.02 -10.12 13.05
N GLN A 385 5.58 -11.16 13.76
CA GLN A 385 5.60 -12.51 13.23
C GLN A 385 4.53 -12.62 12.13
N ARG A 386 4.96 -12.92 10.90
CA ARG A 386 4.03 -13.26 9.83
C ARG A 386 3.42 -14.62 10.17
N LEU A 387 2.10 -14.69 10.22
CA LEU A 387 1.40 -15.96 10.22
C LEU A 387 1.57 -16.54 8.81
N GLU A 388 2.44 -17.53 8.66
CA GLU A 388 2.48 -18.28 7.41
C GLU A 388 1.13 -18.96 7.23
N SER A 389 0.42 -18.64 6.14
CA SER A 389 -0.76 -19.38 5.76
C SER A 389 -0.28 -20.76 5.29
N SER A 390 -0.51 -21.79 6.10
CA SER A 390 -0.39 -23.19 5.69
C SER A 390 -1.42 -23.44 4.57
N ASN A 391 -1.01 -23.24 3.32
CA ASN A 391 -1.80 -23.57 2.12
C ASN A 391 -1.85 -25.09 1.87
N GLU A 392 -1.93 -25.92 2.92
CA GLU A 392 -1.93 -27.38 2.80
C GLU A 392 -3.25 -28.05 3.21
N ASP A 393 -4.25 -27.32 3.73
CA ASP A 393 -5.53 -27.92 4.16
C ASP A 393 -6.77 -27.24 3.58
N GLU A 394 -6.83 -27.03 2.25
CA GLU A 394 -8.12 -27.01 1.56
C GLU A 394 -8.44 -28.42 1.03
N PRO A 395 -9.35 -29.18 1.67
CA PRO A 395 -9.85 -30.39 1.04
C PRO A 395 -10.68 -29.97 -0.18
N VAL A 396 -10.21 -30.41 -1.35
CA VAL A 396 -10.97 -30.41 -2.61
C VAL A 396 -12.23 -31.26 -2.40
N ALA A 397 -13.29 -30.64 -1.90
CA ALA A 397 -14.58 -31.26 -1.70
C ALA A 397 -15.60 -30.66 -2.68
N GLN A 398 -15.91 -31.47 -3.69
CA GLN A 398 -17.17 -31.52 -4.44
C GLN A 398 -17.40 -30.46 -5.53
N ALA A 399 -16.87 -30.78 -6.72
CA ALA A 399 -17.62 -30.60 -7.96
C ALA A 399 -17.92 -32.00 -8.53
N ALA A 400 -19.17 -32.44 -8.34
CA ALA A 400 -19.81 -33.52 -9.11
C ALA A 400 -21.10 -32.95 -9.71
#